data_AF-A0A9K3DM30-F1
#
_entry.id   AF-A0A9K3DM30-F1
#
_cell.length_a   1.000
_cell.length_b   1.000
_cell.length_c   1.000
_cell.angle_alpha   90.00
_cell.angle_beta   90.00
_cell.angle_gamma   90.00
#
_symmetry.space_group_name_H-M   'P 1'
#
loop_
_entity.id
_entity.type
_entity.pdbx_description
1 polymer ?
#
loop_
_entity_poly.entity_id
_entity_poly.type
_entity_poly.pdbx_seq_one_letter_code
_entity_poly.pdbx_strand_id
1 'polypeptide(L)'
;MFYSCGEDGFVQRFDLRSNSSTKLFCCSTFTGTDNLFSSNILSLNSIIIDPRHPNYFYLGDCDQYARVYDIRKLPSNKDAPVETFCPKHLIKTREMQITGLSYSNTSKLLVSCNGELIYLFQKNMGLGPYPCSVARTCG
;
A
#
# COMPACT_ATOMS: atom_id res chain seq x y z
N MET A 1 20.25 -2.92 -1.48
CA MET A 1 19.09 -2.55 -0.66
C MET A 1 17.93 -3.46 -1.03
N PHE A 2 17.27 -4.06 -0.06
CA PHE A 2 15.99 -4.75 -0.25
C PHE A 2 14.99 -4.26 0.80
N TYR A 3 13.71 -4.39 0.47
CA TYR A 3 12.60 -3.98 1.32
C TYR A 3 11.79 -5.20 1.70
N SER A 4 11.27 -5.22 2.92
CA SER A 4 10.32 -6.22 3.37
C SER A 4 9.09 -5.55 3.96
N CYS A 5 7.98 -6.28 3.88
CA CYS A 5 6.75 -6.02 4.59
C CYS A 5 6.29 -7.32 5.27
N GLY A 6 5.44 -7.23 6.28
CA GLY A 6 4.90 -8.40 6.96
C GLY A 6 3.54 -8.15 7.60
N GLU A 7 2.97 -9.21 8.16
CA GLU A 7 1.65 -9.17 8.83
C GLU A 7 1.63 -8.28 10.08
N ASP A 8 2.81 -7.94 10.60
CA ASP A 8 3.00 -6.98 11.70
C ASP A 8 2.87 -5.51 11.28
N GLY A 9 2.62 -5.26 9.98
CA GLY A 9 2.49 -3.92 9.42
C GLY A 9 3.81 -3.19 9.22
N PHE A 10 4.96 -3.78 9.56
CA PHE A 10 6.23 -3.10 9.44
C PHE A 10 6.77 -3.14 8.02
N VAL A 11 7.21 -1.97 7.56
CA VAL A 11 8.01 -1.85 6.35
C VAL A 11 9.43 -1.56 6.74
N GLN A 12 10.34 -2.42 6.30
CA GLN A 12 11.75 -2.35 6.67
C GLN A 12 12.64 -2.30 5.44
N ARG A 13 13.75 -1.58 5.56
CA ARG A 13 14.82 -1.52 4.57
C ARG A 13 16.05 -2.21 5.12
N PHE A 14 16.65 -3.06 4.32
CA PHE A 14 17.87 -3.77 4.64
C PHE A 14 18.97 -3.37 3.66
N ASP A 15 20.10 -2.95 4.21
CA ASP A 15 21.35 -2.83 3.47
C ASP A 15 22.19 -4.07 3.72
N LEU A 16 22.58 -4.78 2.66
CA LEU A 16 23.46 -5.94 2.76
C LEU A 16 24.86 -5.59 3.28
N ARG A 17 25.22 -4.31 3.29
CA ARG A 17 26.47 -3.80 3.87
C ARG A 17 26.37 -3.50 5.36
N SER A 18 25.15 -3.54 5.92
CA SER A 18 24.86 -3.27 7.33
C SER A 18 24.38 -4.54 8.02
N ASN A 19 24.65 -4.66 9.32
CA ASN A 19 24.14 -5.75 10.16
C ASN A 19 22.80 -5.41 10.82
N SER A 20 22.20 -4.27 10.48
CA SER A 20 20.92 -3.82 11.05
C SER A 20 19.92 -3.41 9.96
N SER A 21 18.64 -3.64 10.24
CA SER A 21 17.54 -3.15 9.42
C SER A 21 17.13 -1.74 9.84
N THR A 22 16.63 -0.96 8.88
CA THR A 22 16.00 0.34 9.13
C THR A 22 14.50 0.18 9.02
N LYS A 23 13.77 0.33 10.13
CA LYS A 23 12.30 0.46 10.09
C LYS A 23 11.94 1.77 9.41
N LEU A 24 11.10 1.73 8.38
CA LEU A 24 10.66 2.92 7.64
C LEU A 24 9.40 3.51 8.27
N PHE A 25 8.40 2.66 8.54
CA PHE A 25 7.14 2.98 9.22
C PHE A 25 6.37 1.69 9.58
N CYS A 26 5.23 1.85 10.24
CA CYS A 26 4.21 0.82 10.45
C CYS A 26 2.94 1.25 9.70
N CYS A 27 2.42 0.40 8.82
CA CYS A 27 1.27 0.72 7.99
C CYS A 27 -0.04 0.53 8.77
N SER A 28 -1.01 1.40 8.48
CA SER A 28 -2.25 1.51 9.22
C SER A 28 -3.47 1.73 8.34
N THR A 29 -4.63 1.37 8.88
CA THR A 29 -5.93 1.54 8.21
C THR A 29 -6.22 3.02 7.97
N PHE A 30 -6.87 3.35 6.84
CA PHE A 30 -7.33 4.73 6.60
C PHE A 30 -8.49 5.13 7.49
N THR A 31 -9.28 4.16 7.95
CA THR A 31 -10.38 4.36 8.89
C THR A 31 -9.85 4.13 10.29
N GLY A 32 -9.60 5.20 11.04
CA GLY A 32 -9.45 5.10 12.49
C GLY A 32 -10.75 4.53 13.05
N THR A 33 -10.77 3.26 13.43
CA THR A 33 -11.89 2.73 14.20
C THR A 33 -11.68 3.17 15.64
N ASP A 34 -12.65 3.89 16.20
CA ASP A 34 -12.69 4.31 17.61
C ASP A 34 -12.73 3.14 18.61
N ASN A 35 -12.65 1.90 18.11
CA ASN A 35 -12.60 0.70 18.92
C ASN A 35 -11.17 0.51 19.45
N LEU A 36 -10.99 0.91 20.71
CA LEU A 36 -9.78 0.79 21.56
C LEU A 36 -9.11 -0.61 21.58
N PHE A 37 -9.76 -1.63 20.99
CA PHE A 37 -9.37 -3.04 21.04
C PHE A 37 -8.84 -3.61 19.71
N SER A 38 -8.96 -2.90 18.59
CA SER A 38 -8.37 -3.32 17.31
C SER A 38 -7.17 -2.45 17.01
N SER A 39 -5.98 -3.05 16.89
CA SER A 39 -4.83 -2.34 16.35
C SER A 39 -5.18 -1.80 14.96
N ASN A 40 -5.01 -0.49 14.74
CA ASN A 40 -5.14 0.11 13.40
C ASN A 40 -4.04 -0.33 12.43
N ILE A 41 -3.28 -1.39 12.76
CA ILE A 41 -2.14 -1.89 12.00
C ILE A 41 -2.67 -2.85 10.92
N LEU A 42 -2.20 -2.67 9.70
CA LEU A 42 -2.55 -3.54 8.59
C LEU A 42 -1.55 -4.68 8.46
N SER A 43 -2.06 -5.88 8.16
CA SER A 43 -1.23 -6.98 7.69
C SER A 43 -0.84 -6.73 6.23
N LEU A 44 0.46 -6.84 5.90
CA LEU A 44 0.98 -6.56 4.57
C LEU A 44 1.34 -7.86 3.85
N ASN A 45 0.73 -8.08 2.69
CA ASN A 45 0.86 -9.32 1.91
C ASN A 45 1.88 -9.20 0.77
N SER A 46 2.10 -7.99 0.24
CA SER A 46 2.91 -7.81 -0.96
C SER A 46 3.66 -6.48 -0.94
N ILE A 47 4.91 -6.51 -1.39
CA ILE A 47 5.71 -5.31 -1.68
C ILE A 47 6.36 -5.45 -3.04
N ILE A 48 6.20 -4.46 -3.90
CA ILE A 48 6.83 -4.42 -5.22
C ILE A 48 7.41 -3.04 -5.53
N ILE A 49 8.33 -2.99 -6.49
CA ILE A 49 8.92 -1.75 -7.01
C ILE A 49 8.67 -1.70 -8.50
N ASP A 50 8.29 -0.53 -9.02
CA ASP A 50 8.29 -0.31 -10.47
C ASP A 50 9.74 -0.24 -10.96
N PRO A 51 10.20 -1.18 -11.80
CA PRO A 51 11.58 -1.19 -12.27
C PRO A 51 11.95 0.08 -13.06
N ARG A 52 10.97 0.81 -13.61
CA ARG A 52 11.19 2.08 -14.33
C ARG A 52 11.20 3.29 -13.42
N HIS A 53 10.63 3.17 -12.22
CA HIS A 53 10.57 4.25 -11.23
C HIS A 53 10.97 3.71 -9.86
N PRO A 54 12.25 3.33 -9.67
CA PRO A 54 12.73 2.63 -8.47
C PRO A 54 12.70 3.46 -7.18
N ASN A 55 12.30 4.73 -7.27
CA ASN A 55 12.07 5.61 -6.13
C ASN A 55 10.71 5.36 -5.46
N TYR A 56 9.85 4.51 -6.03
CA TYR A 56 8.55 4.17 -5.48
C TYR A 56 8.43 2.68 -5.22
N PHE A 57 7.93 2.32 -4.04
CA PHE A 57 7.42 0.98 -3.79
C PHE A 57 5.92 1.02 -3.53
N TYR A 58 5.31 -0.13 -3.72
CA TYR A 58 3.89 -0.35 -3.63
C TYR A 58 3.64 -1.46 -2.63
N LEU A 59 2.68 -1.25 -1.74
CA LEU A 59 2.24 -2.22 -0.75
C LEU A 59 0.85 -2.74 -1.12
N GLY A 60 0.66 -4.04 -0.93
CA GLY A 60 -0.62 -4.71 -1.01
C GLY A 60 -0.93 -5.31 0.35
N ASP A 61 -2.08 -4.92 0.90
CA ASP A 61 -2.36 -5.09 2.32
C ASP A 61 -3.61 -5.96 2.52
N CYS A 62 -3.98 -6.23 3.77
CA CYS A 62 -5.21 -6.93 4.13
C CYS A 62 -6.48 -6.09 3.95
N ASP A 63 -6.38 -4.96 3.23
CA ASP A 63 -7.52 -4.18 2.75
C ASP A 63 -7.49 -4.08 1.22
N GLN A 64 -8.47 -3.37 0.66
CA GLN A 64 -8.67 -3.26 -0.78
C GLN A 64 -7.72 -2.26 -1.47
N TYR A 65 -6.76 -1.68 -0.75
CA TYR A 65 -5.97 -0.54 -1.23
C TYR A 65 -4.52 -0.94 -1.51
N ALA A 66 -4.08 -0.71 -2.75
CA ALA A 66 -2.66 -0.74 -3.08
C ALA A 66 -2.07 0.64 -2.80
N ARG A 67 -1.14 0.74 -1.85
CA ARG A 67 -0.57 2.01 -1.38
C ARG A 67 0.79 2.27 -2.03
N VAL A 68 1.07 3.51 -2.42
CA VAL A 68 2.34 3.92 -3.05
C VAL A 68 3.14 4.79 -2.11
N TYR A 69 4.44 4.52 -1.97
CA TYR A 69 5.33 5.32 -1.14
C TYR A 69 6.55 5.80 -1.93
N ASP A 70 6.98 7.04 -1.69
CA ASP A 70 8.21 7.59 -2.24
C ASP A 70 9.36 7.32 -1.26
N ILE A 71 10.31 6.47 -1.67
CA ILE A 71 11.47 6.06 -0.88
C ILE A 71 12.31 7.26 -0.45
N ARG A 72 12.36 8.32 -1.25
CA ARG A 72 13.15 9.52 -0.95
C ARG A 72 12.57 10.34 0.20
N LYS A 73 11.31 10.09 0.57
CA LYS A 73 10.64 10.68 1.73
C LYS A 73 10.81 9.81 2.98
N LEU A 74 11.57 8.72 2.91
CA LEU A 74 11.77 7.76 4.00
C LEU A 74 13.24 7.72 4.48
N PRO A 75 13.49 7.39 5.75
CA PRO A 75 12.51 7.13 6.81
C PRO A 75 11.84 8.43 7.29
N SER A 76 10.53 8.38 7.53
CA SER A 76 9.79 9.47 8.17
C SER A 76 9.11 9.02 9.47
N ASN A 77 9.13 7.72 9.81
CA ASN A 77 8.32 7.10 10.86
C ASN A 77 6.80 7.37 10.72
N LYS A 78 6.37 7.82 9.54
CA LYS A 78 4.98 8.15 9.22
C LYS A 78 4.52 7.27 8.08
N ASP A 79 3.34 6.69 8.26
CA ASP A 79 2.59 6.04 7.20
C ASP A 79 1.92 7.12 6.34
N ALA A 80 2.61 7.54 5.28
CA ALA A 80 2.19 8.63 4.41
C ALA A 80 2.34 8.20 2.94
N PRO A 81 1.39 7.41 2.40
CA PRO A 81 1.39 7.09 0.99
C PRO A 81 1.26 8.37 0.17
N VAL A 82 1.84 8.37 -1.04
CA VAL A 82 1.74 9.48 -2.00
C VAL A 82 0.58 9.29 -2.97
N GLU A 83 0.10 8.05 -3.11
CA GLU A 83 -0.96 7.64 -4.02
C GLU A 83 -1.56 6.31 -3.53
N THR A 84 -2.81 6.04 -3.91
CA THR A 84 -3.51 4.78 -3.58
C THR A 84 -4.35 4.31 -4.76
N PHE A 85 -4.40 3.00 -4.99
CA PHE A 85 -5.24 2.38 -6.02
C PHE A 85 -6.23 1.39 -5.40
N CYS A 86 -7.48 1.46 -5.84
CA CYS A 86 -8.53 0.49 -5.51
C CYS A 86 -9.57 0.50 -6.64
N PRO A 87 -10.10 -0.66 -7.08
CA PRO A 87 -11.22 -0.67 -8.02
C PRO A 87 -12.41 0.08 -7.41
N LYS A 88 -13.05 0.96 -8.19
CA LYS A 88 -14.08 1.89 -7.65
C LYS A 88 -15.23 1.19 -6.91
N HIS A 89 -15.65 0.03 -7.39
CA HIS A 89 -16.73 -0.74 -6.78
C HIS A 89 -16.30 -1.47 -5.49
N LEU A 90 -15.00 -1.66 -5.25
CA LEU A 90 -14.46 -2.30 -4.04
C LEU A 90 -14.16 -1.31 -2.91
N ILE A 91 -14.16 0.01 -3.18
CA ILE A 91 -13.85 1.05 -2.17
C ILE A 91 -14.71 0.91 -0.90
N LYS A 92 -15.97 0.46 -1.03
CA LYS A 92 -16.90 0.28 0.09
C LYS A 92 -17.01 -1.16 0.58
N THR A 93 -16.27 -2.09 0.00
CA THR A 93 -16.32 -3.52 0.33
C THR A 93 -15.23 -3.84 1.34
N ARG A 94 -15.61 -4.12 2.58
CA ARG A 94 -14.68 -4.24 3.72
C ARG A 94 -13.95 -5.57 3.83
N GLU A 95 -14.33 -6.57 3.04
CA GLU A 95 -13.81 -7.95 3.14
C GLU A 95 -12.82 -8.29 2.01
N MET A 96 -12.44 -7.30 1.21
CA MET A 96 -11.54 -7.48 0.08
C MET A 96 -10.10 -7.25 0.51
N GLN A 97 -9.20 -8.15 0.06
CA GLN A 97 -7.78 -8.11 0.38
C GLN A 97 -6.97 -8.23 -0.88
N ILE A 98 -5.84 -7.54 -0.93
CA ILE A 98 -4.87 -7.72 -2.01
C ILE A 98 -4.05 -8.98 -1.73
N THR A 99 -4.04 -9.90 -2.69
CA THR A 99 -3.30 -11.16 -2.63
C THR A 99 -2.02 -11.14 -3.45
N GLY A 100 -1.88 -10.16 -4.34
CA GLY A 100 -0.67 -10.01 -5.14
C GLY A 100 -0.63 -8.71 -5.92
N LEU A 101 0.58 -8.22 -6.14
CA LEU A 101 0.89 -7.05 -6.95
C LEU A 101 1.95 -7.39 -7.99
N SER A 102 1.88 -6.77 -9.17
CA SER A 102 2.95 -6.85 -10.17
C SER A 102 3.02 -5.59 -11.05
N TYR A 103 4.21 -5.30 -11.59
CA TYR A 103 4.41 -4.22 -12.55
C TYR A 103 4.68 -4.74 -13.94
N SER A 104 4.01 -4.15 -14.94
CA SER A 104 4.40 -4.33 -16.33
C SER A 104 5.67 -3.53 -16.67
N ASN A 105 6.32 -3.90 -17.77
CA ASN A 105 7.42 -3.13 -18.38
C ASN A 105 7.01 -1.73 -18.89
N THR A 106 5.73 -1.36 -18.81
CA THR A 106 5.21 -0.02 -19.13
C THR A 106 4.66 0.69 -17.90
N SER A 107 5.09 0.31 -16.68
CA SER A 107 4.66 0.93 -15.42
C SER A 107 3.15 0.88 -15.16
N LYS A 108 2.48 -0.18 -15.64
CA LYS A 108 1.08 -0.45 -15.28
C LYS A 108 1.06 -1.40 -14.09
N LEU A 109 0.25 -1.07 -13.08
CA LEU A 109 0.12 -1.84 -11.85
C LEU A 109 -0.97 -2.89 -12.02
N LEU A 110 -0.63 -4.15 -11.82
CA LEU A 110 -1.57 -5.26 -11.76
C LEU A 110 -1.84 -5.61 -10.29
N VAL A 111 -3.11 -5.72 -9.91
CA VAL A 111 -3.56 -6.03 -8.55
C VAL A 111 -4.47 -7.24 -8.58
N SER A 112 -4.13 -8.27 -7.82
CA SER A 112 -4.96 -9.44 -7.59
C SER A 112 -5.70 -9.30 -6.27
N CYS A 113 -7.02 -9.51 -6.28
CA CYS A 113 -7.88 -9.40 -5.12
C CYS A 113 -8.43 -10.77 -4.70
N ASN A 114 -8.48 -11.06 -3.40
CA ASN A 114 -9.03 -12.32 -2.89
C ASN A 114 -10.51 -12.46 -3.23
N GLY A 115 -10.92 -13.63 -3.73
CA GLY A 115 -12.32 -13.92 -4.05
C GLY A 115 -12.91 -13.08 -5.19
N GLU A 116 -12.07 -12.39 -5.98
CA GLU A 116 -12.50 -11.41 -6.97
C GLU A 116 -11.60 -11.44 -8.22
N LEU A 117 -11.75 -10.47 -9.13
CA LEU A 117 -10.96 -10.34 -10.35
C LEU A 117 -9.56 -9.74 -10.13
N ILE A 118 -8.78 -9.73 -11.23
CA ILE A 118 -7.50 -9.04 -11.33
C ILE A 118 -7.71 -7.69 -12.05
N TYR A 119 -7.09 -6.64 -11.53
CA TYR A 119 -7.26 -5.27 -12.01
C TYR A 119 -5.95 -4.69 -12.53
N LEU A 120 -6.03 -3.90 -13.60
CA LEU A 120 -4.90 -3.19 -14.18
C LEU A 120 -5.08 -1.67 -14.04
N PHE A 121 -4.17 -1.01 -13.32
CA PHE A 121 -4.16 0.43 -13.11
C PHE A 121 -3.07 1.11 -13.93
N GLN A 122 -3.44 2.25 -14.49
CA GLN A 122 -2.50 3.23 -15.04
C GLN A 122 -2.20 4.32 -14.00
N LYS A 123 -1.10 5.04 -14.19
CA LYS A 123 -0.63 6.07 -13.24
C LYS A 123 -1.67 7.14 -12.89
N ASN A 124 -2.56 7.49 -13.82
CA ASN A 124 -3.60 8.50 -13.65
C ASN A 124 -4.90 7.97 -13.01
N MET A 125 -4.96 6.69 -12.63
CA MET A 125 -6.14 6.06 -12.02
C MET A 125 -6.09 6.06 -10.49
N GLY A 126 -5.12 6.78 -9.90
CA GLY A 126 -4.95 6.91 -8.47
C GLY A 126 -6.10 7.67 -7.80
N LEU A 127 -6.33 7.38 -6.53
CA LEU A 127 -7.38 7.99 -5.70
C LEU A 127 -6.85 9.12 -4.80
N GLY A 128 -5.55 9.41 -4.88
CA GLY A 128 -4.81 10.24 -3.95
C GLY A 128 -4.27 9.46 -2.74
N PRO A 129 -3.54 10.15 -1.86
CA PRO A 129 -2.90 9.55 -0.68
C PRO A 129 -3.90 9.07 0.38
N TYR A 130 -5.11 9.64 0.43
CA TYR A 130 -6.10 9.34 1.48
C TYR A 130 -7.51 9.18 0.88
N PRO A 131 -7.84 8.00 0.29
CA PRO A 131 -9.08 7.80 -0.47
C PRO A 131 -10.35 7.92 0.37
N CYS A 132 -10.29 7.66 1.69
CA CYS A 132 -11.45 7.78 2.59
C CYS A 132 -11.92 9.23 2.82
N SER A 133 -11.12 10.24 2.48
CA SER A 133 -11.53 11.65 2.61
C SER A 133 -12.42 12.15 1.47
N VAL A 134 -12.50 11.42 0.35
CA VAL A 134 -13.20 11.84 -0.87
C VAL A 134 -14.69 11.47 -0.85
N ALA A 135 -15.14 10.64 0.11
CA ALA A 135 -16.53 10.20 0.18
C ALA A 135 -17.51 11.17 0.88
N ARG A 136 -17.06 12.36 1.32
CA ARG A 136 -17.88 13.31 2.10
C ARG A 136 -18.45 14.51 1.32
N THR A 137 -18.18 14.67 0.03
CA THR A 137 -18.57 15.89 -0.71
C THR A 137 -19.45 15.64 -1.94
N CYS A 138 -20.38 14.70 -1.87
CA CYS A 138 -21.53 14.68 -2.79
C CYS A 138 -22.81 14.43 -1.98
N GLY A 139 -23.45 15.53 -1.58
CA GLY A 139 -24.81 15.63 -1.09
C GLY A 139 -25.41 16.91 -1.63
#